data_AF-A0AAV2K5C6-F1
#
_entry.id   AF-A0AAV2K5C6-F1
#
_cell.length_a   1.000
_cell.length_b   1.000
_cell.length_c   1.000
_cell.angle_alpha   90.00
_cell.angle_beta   90.00
_cell.angle_gamma   90.00
#
_symmetry.space_group_name_H-M   'P 1'
#
loop_
_entity.id
_entity.type
_entity.pdbx_description
1 polymer ?
#
loop_
_entity_poly.entity_id
_entity_poly.type
_entity_poly.pdbx_seq_one_letter_code
_entity_poly.pdbx_strand_id
1 'polypeptide(L)'
;MEFPFDINQLFPERISILDQTLAVSRKSSARPDLQENIATVLDELGRASAKAQQLTAPITSASKLQSQKHQLYLMKDGAANGGRGAVVGFLKVGYKKLFLLDRQRAHIEAEPLCILDFYIADNRQRHGYGLQLFDHMLQDKNVQPALMAYDRPSPKLLSFLAKHYNLTQSIPQVNNFVVFEGFFFDKSGSRCPPLTDQGMYGYL
;
A
#
# COMPACT_ATOMS: atom_id res chain seq x y z
N MET A 1 -6.23 1.76 16.61
CA MET A 1 -7.69 1.61 16.48
C MET A 1 -8.08 0.32 17.14
N GLU A 2 -9.01 0.40 18.07
CA GLU A 2 -9.51 -0.74 18.84
C GLU A 2 -10.88 -1.15 18.29
N PHE A 3 -11.23 -2.42 18.46
CA PHE A 3 -12.45 -3.02 17.96
C PHE A 3 -13.12 -3.84 19.06
N PRO A 4 -14.43 -4.15 18.97
CA PRO A 4 -15.15 -4.91 19.98
C PRO A 4 -14.77 -6.41 20.02
N PHE A 5 -13.82 -6.84 19.21
CA PHE A 5 -13.31 -8.21 19.09
C PHE A 5 -11.77 -8.22 19.14
N ASP A 6 -11.19 -9.41 19.35
CA ASP A 6 -9.75 -9.59 19.50
C ASP A 6 -9.01 -9.46 18.15
N ILE A 7 -8.18 -8.42 18.02
CA ILE A 7 -7.39 -8.14 16.83
C ILE A 7 -6.25 -9.15 16.67
N ASN A 8 -5.69 -9.65 17.78
CA ASN A 8 -4.63 -10.67 17.72
C ASN A 8 -5.15 -12.00 17.19
N GLN A 9 -6.44 -12.31 17.40
CA GLN A 9 -7.07 -13.50 16.81
C GLN A 9 -7.25 -13.38 15.29
N LEU A 10 -7.60 -12.18 14.80
CA LEU A 10 -7.83 -11.93 13.38
C LEU A 10 -6.53 -11.85 12.58
N PHE A 11 -5.53 -11.18 13.15
CA PHE A 11 -4.25 -10.91 12.52
C PHE A 11 -3.17 -11.46 13.45
N PRO A 12 -2.65 -12.69 13.29
CA PRO A 12 -1.67 -13.23 14.23
C PRO A 12 -0.34 -12.45 14.20
N GLU A 13 0.10 -12.11 12.99
CA GLU A 13 1.38 -11.45 12.75
C GLU A 13 1.32 -9.95 13.01
N ARG A 14 2.48 -9.34 13.26
CA ARG A 14 2.61 -7.89 13.42
C ARG A 14 2.16 -7.13 12.16
N ILE A 15 2.54 -7.66 11.00
CA ILE A 15 2.10 -7.17 9.69
C ILE A 15 1.41 -8.34 9.00
N SER A 16 0.13 -8.14 8.65
CA SER A 16 -0.67 -9.11 7.92
C SER A 16 -0.93 -8.60 6.50
N ILE A 17 -0.83 -9.49 5.51
CA ILE A 17 -1.10 -9.17 4.11
C ILE A 17 -2.50 -9.68 3.78
N LEU A 18 -3.32 -8.80 3.23
CA LEU A 18 -4.67 -9.08 2.76
C LEU A 18 -4.77 -8.84 1.26
N ASP A 19 -5.56 -9.66 0.60
CA ASP A 19 -5.91 -9.53 -0.82
C ASP A 19 -7.43 -9.63 -1.01
N GLN A 20 -7.85 -9.85 -2.25
CA GLN A 20 -9.25 -10.00 -2.64
C GLN A 20 -10.02 -11.12 -1.91
N THR A 21 -9.34 -12.06 -1.26
CA THR A 21 -9.98 -13.14 -0.48
C THR A 21 -10.41 -12.69 0.91
N LEU A 22 -9.90 -11.54 1.38
CA LEU A 22 -10.06 -11.06 2.77
C LEU A 22 -9.65 -12.10 3.82
N ALA A 23 -8.66 -12.95 3.51
CA ALA A 23 -8.14 -13.95 4.43
C ALA A 23 -6.68 -13.68 4.75
N VAL A 24 -6.33 -13.80 6.04
CA VAL A 24 -4.94 -13.72 6.55
C VAL A 24 -4.33 -15.13 6.67
N SER A 25 -5.17 -16.16 6.77
CA SER A 25 -4.77 -17.56 6.86
C SER A 25 -5.85 -18.49 6.32
N ARG A 26 -5.48 -19.76 6.10
CA ARG A 26 -6.46 -20.83 5.77
C ARG A 26 -7.55 -20.99 6.85
N LYS A 27 -7.26 -20.59 8.10
CA LYS A 27 -8.24 -20.63 9.19
C LYS A 27 -9.26 -19.50 9.07
N SER A 28 -8.83 -18.29 8.70
CA SER A 28 -9.75 -17.16 8.50
C SER A 28 -10.64 -17.35 7.27
N SER A 29 -10.16 -18.00 6.21
CA SER A 29 -10.98 -18.29 5.03
C SER A 29 -12.11 -19.30 5.29
N ALA A 30 -11.97 -20.16 6.31
CA ALA A 30 -12.97 -21.16 6.68
C ALA A 30 -14.03 -20.64 7.66
N ARG A 31 -13.91 -19.39 8.11
CA ARG A 31 -14.69 -18.80 9.20
C ARG A 31 -15.34 -17.49 8.75
N PRO A 32 -16.59 -17.52 8.27
CA PRO A 32 -17.29 -16.34 7.75
C PRO A 32 -17.35 -15.19 8.76
N ASP A 33 -17.48 -15.50 10.04
CA ASP A 33 -17.48 -14.54 11.15
C ASP A 33 -16.16 -13.76 11.26
N LEU A 34 -15.02 -14.42 11.04
CA LEU A 34 -13.72 -13.73 11.05
C LEU A 34 -13.55 -12.85 9.80
N GLN A 35 -14.09 -13.29 8.66
CA GLN A 35 -14.05 -12.51 7.43
C GLN A 35 -14.88 -11.23 7.53
N GLU A 36 -16.05 -11.28 8.16
CA GLU A 36 -16.89 -10.10 8.45
C GLU A 36 -16.19 -9.11 9.38
N ASN A 37 -15.50 -9.61 10.42
CA ASN A 37 -14.69 -8.77 11.31
C ASN A 37 -13.51 -8.13 10.56
N ILE A 38 -12.82 -8.86 9.68
CA ILE A 38 -11.76 -8.32 8.81
C ILE A 38 -12.32 -7.21 7.92
N ALA A 39 -13.49 -7.45 7.30
CA ALA A 39 -14.15 -6.45 6.46
C ALA A 39 -14.48 -5.17 7.24
N THR A 40 -15.01 -5.32 8.45
CA THR A 40 -15.30 -4.21 9.38
C THR A 40 -14.03 -3.41 9.69
N VAL A 41 -12.92 -4.09 9.99
CA VAL A 41 -11.62 -3.44 10.24
C VAL A 41 -11.17 -2.64 9.02
N LEU A 42 -11.26 -3.21 7.82
CA LEU A 42 -10.86 -2.53 6.59
C LEU A 42 -11.72 -1.30 6.27
N ASP A 43 -13.02 -1.39 6.49
CA ASP A 43 -13.94 -0.28 6.24
C ASP A 43 -13.69 0.88 7.21
N GLU A 44 -13.45 0.60 8.49
CA GLU A 44 -13.10 1.63 9.47
C GLU A 44 -11.73 2.27 9.19
N LEU A 45 -10.73 1.47 8.81
CA LEU A 45 -9.43 2.00 8.38
C LEU A 45 -9.55 2.88 7.14
N GLY A 46 -10.37 2.45 6.16
CA GLY A 46 -10.65 3.21 4.96
C GLY A 46 -11.33 4.55 5.25
N ARG A 47 -12.33 4.56 6.15
CA ARG A 47 -12.97 5.78 6.66
C ARG A 47 -11.98 6.70 7.36
N ALA A 48 -11.13 6.16 8.23
CA ALA A 48 -10.12 6.93 8.94
C ALA A 48 -9.07 7.53 8.00
N SER A 49 -8.61 6.77 7.00
CA SER A 49 -7.69 7.26 5.97
C SER A 49 -8.31 8.41 5.16
N ALA A 50 -9.55 8.24 4.69
CA ALA A 50 -10.25 9.30 3.96
C ALA A 50 -10.44 10.57 4.79
N LYS A 51 -10.79 10.44 6.07
CA LYS A 51 -10.90 11.58 6.98
C LYS A 51 -9.54 12.31 7.12
N ALA A 52 -8.45 11.57 7.29
CA ALA A 52 -7.11 12.16 7.42
C ALA A 52 -6.63 12.84 6.12
N GLN A 53 -7.08 12.36 4.97
CA GLN A 53 -6.79 12.91 3.64
C GLN A 53 -7.83 13.92 3.15
N GLN A 54 -8.86 14.22 3.95
CA GLN A 54 -9.97 15.12 3.61
C GLN A 54 -10.73 14.70 2.32
N LEU A 55 -10.86 13.39 2.09
CA LEU A 55 -11.62 12.84 0.98
C LEU A 55 -13.11 12.77 1.33
N THR A 56 -13.97 12.98 0.32
CA THR A 56 -15.42 12.88 0.49
C THR A 56 -15.92 11.45 0.73
N ALA A 57 -15.15 10.45 0.27
CA ALA A 57 -15.47 9.03 0.42
C ALA A 57 -14.19 8.19 0.60
N PRO A 58 -14.27 7.06 1.32
CA PRO A 58 -13.14 6.13 1.48
C PRO A 58 -12.72 5.53 0.15
N ILE A 59 -11.43 5.59 -0.17
CA ILE A 59 -10.84 4.94 -1.36
C ILE A 59 -10.42 3.49 -1.09
N THR A 60 -10.47 3.06 0.16
CA THR A 60 -10.20 1.70 0.63
C THR A 60 -11.41 1.19 1.40
N SER A 61 -11.85 -0.02 1.09
CA SER A 61 -12.93 -0.74 1.77
C SER A 61 -12.77 -2.23 1.49
N ALA A 62 -13.42 -3.07 2.27
CA ALA A 62 -13.45 -4.52 2.03
C ALA A 62 -13.98 -4.84 0.62
N SER A 63 -15.10 -4.22 0.25
CA SER A 63 -15.72 -4.38 -1.07
C SER A 63 -14.82 -3.96 -2.23
N LYS A 64 -14.05 -2.87 -2.08
CA LYS A 64 -13.08 -2.43 -3.09
C LYS A 64 -11.90 -3.39 -3.17
N LEU A 65 -11.40 -3.90 -2.04
CA LEU A 65 -10.31 -4.87 -2.03
C LEU A 65 -10.73 -6.20 -2.66
N GLN A 66 -11.96 -6.66 -2.48
CA GLN A 66 -12.48 -7.89 -3.11
C GLN A 66 -12.67 -7.75 -4.64
N SER A 67 -13.07 -6.56 -5.10
CA SER A 67 -13.30 -6.31 -6.53
C SER A 67 -12.04 -5.92 -7.31
N GLN A 68 -10.94 -5.60 -6.62
CA GLN A 68 -9.71 -5.10 -7.21
C GLN A 68 -8.55 -6.03 -6.84
N LYS A 69 -7.65 -6.29 -7.79
CA LYS A 69 -6.42 -7.06 -7.54
C LYS A 69 -5.36 -6.23 -6.78
N HIS A 70 -5.75 -5.70 -5.63
CA HIS A 70 -4.89 -4.93 -4.73
C HIS A 70 -4.45 -5.80 -3.57
N GLN A 71 -3.39 -5.37 -2.91
CA GLN A 71 -2.93 -5.97 -1.66
C GLN A 71 -2.80 -4.89 -0.59
N LEU A 72 -3.13 -5.27 0.64
CA LEU A 72 -3.14 -4.39 1.78
C LEU A 72 -2.30 -4.99 2.90
N TYR A 73 -1.26 -4.27 3.30
CA TYR A 73 -0.41 -4.58 4.44
C TYR A 73 -0.98 -3.88 5.66
N LEU A 74 -1.48 -4.64 6.62
CA LEU A 74 -2.08 -4.13 7.86
C LEU A 74 -1.12 -4.36 9.02
N MET A 75 -0.84 -3.32 9.79
CA MET A 75 0.00 -3.41 10.99
C MET A 75 -0.84 -3.37 12.25
N LYS A 76 -0.53 -4.26 13.22
CA LYS A 76 -1.07 -4.21 14.57
C LYS A 76 0.00 -4.01 15.64
N ASP A 77 -0.44 -3.48 16.77
CA ASP A 77 0.25 -3.50 18.05
C ASP A 77 -0.42 -4.56 18.93
N GLY A 78 0.24 -5.71 19.11
CA GLY A 78 -0.36 -6.85 19.79
C GLY A 78 -0.45 -6.72 21.31
N ALA A 79 0.38 -5.87 21.91
CA ALA A 79 0.37 -5.65 23.36
C ALA A 79 -0.71 -4.63 23.80
N ALA A 80 -1.27 -3.88 22.85
CA ALA A 80 -2.29 -2.87 23.12
C ALA A 80 -3.63 -3.48 23.60
N ASN A 81 -4.50 -2.62 24.14
CA ASN A 81 -5.87 -2.96 24.53
C ASN A 81 -5.96 -4.17 25.48
N GLY A 82 -5.10 -4.19 26.51
CA GLY A 82 -5.06 -5.28 27.49
C GLY A 82 -4.70 -6.64 26.89
N GLY A 83 -3.91 -6.67 25.81
CA GLY A 83 -3.52 -7.90 25.12
C GLY A 83 -4.48 -8.38 24.03
N ARG A 84 -5.56 -7.62 23.74
CA ARG A 84 -6.47 -7.89 22.60
C ARG A 84 -6.00 -7.27 21.28
N GLY A 85 -4.90 -6.53 21.33
CA GLY A 85 -4.30 -5.87 20.19
C GLY A 85 -5.07 -4.63 19.71
N ALA A 86 -4.39 -3.79 18.95
CA ALA A 86 -4.96 -2.64 18.28
C ALA A 86 -4.32 -2.46 16.90
N VAL A 87 -5.10 -2.05 15.91
CA VAL A 87 -4.59 -1.76 14.57
C VAL A 87 -3.84 -0.42 14.59
N VAL A 88 -2.65 -0.39 14.01
CA VAL A 88 -1.78 0.80 13.94
C VAL A 88 -2.03 1.58 12.64
N GLY A 89 -2.20 0.87 11.54
CA GLY A 89 -2.36 1.48 10.21
C GLY A 89 -2.27 0.44 9.10
N PHE A 90 -2.30 0.90 7.86
CA PHE A 90 -2.18 0.06 6.69
C PHE A 90 -1.50 0.76 5.52
N LEU A 91 -1.04 -0.04 4.56
CA LEU A 91 -0.51 0.37 3.26
C LEU A 91 -1.15 -0.48 2.17
N LYS A 92 -1.81 0.16 1.20
CA LYS A 92 -2.46 -0.50 0.06
C LYS A 92 -1.68 -0.26 -1.22
N VAL A 93 -1.42 -1.33 -1.95
CA VAL A 93 -0.71 -1.32 -3.23
C VAL A 93 -1.47 -2.08 -4.31
N GLY A 94 -1.18 -1.78 -5.57
CA GLY A 94 -1.71 -2.53 -6.70
C GLY A 94 -1.12 -2.07 -8.03
N TYR A 95 -1.10 -2.97 -9.01
CA TYR A 95 -0.67 -2.65 -10.37
C TYR A 95 -1.73 -1.79 -11.07
N LYS A 96 -1.28 -0.79 -11.83
CA LYS A 96 -2.16 0.11 -12.59
C LYS A 96 -1.56 0.36 -13.96
N LYS A 97 -2.37 0.22 -15.01
CA LYS A 97 -2.03 0.69 -16.35
C LYS A 97 -2.10 2.21 -16.36
N LEU A 98 -0.96 2.86 -16.63
CA LEU A 98 -0.78 4.30 -16.62
C LEU A 98 -0.17 4.76 -17.93
N PHE A 99 -0.64 5.91 -18.42
CA PHE A 99 0.04 6.70 -19.44
C PHE A 99 0.85 7.78 -18.73
N LEU A 100 2.17 7.60 -18.71
CA LEU A 100 3.12 8.46 -18.02
C LEU A 100 3.88 9.33 -19.01
N LEU A 101 4.35 10.48 -18.56
CA LEU A 101 5.30 11.32 -19.27
C LEU A 101 6.71 11.05 -18.77
N ASP A 102 7.65 10.90 -19.71
CA ASP A 102 9.08 10.93 -19.41
C ASP A 102 9.63 12.37 -19.37
N ARG A 103 10.95 12.52 -19.15
CA ARG A 103 11.60 13.84 -19.10
C ARG A 103 11.54 14.60 -20.43
N GLN A 104 11.42 13.88 -21.54
CA GLN A 104 11.29 14.45 -22.88
C GLN A 104 9.83 14.73 -23.25
N ARG A 105 8.90 14.56 -22.29
CA ARG A 105 7.44 14.69 -22.48
C ARG A 105 6.88 13.67 -23.49
N ALA A 106 7.58 12.57 -23.72
CA ALA A 106 7.04 11.46 -24.48
C ALA A 106 6.08 10.66 -23.59
N HIS A 107 4.97 10.21 -24.19
CA HIS A 107 4.02 9.34 -23.52
C HIS A 107 4.53 7.90 -23.51
N ILE A 108 4.48 7.27 -22.33
CA ILE A 108 4.89 5.89 -22.10
C ILE A 108 3.73 5.17 -21.42
N GLU A 109 3.28 4.07 -22.01
CA GLU A 109 2.36 3.15 -21.35
C GLU A 109 3.16 2.21 -20.43
N ALA A 110 2.72 2.08 -19.19
CA ALA A 110 3.39 1.29 -18.17
C ALA A 110 2.37 0.68 -17.22
N GLU A 111 2.69 -0.48 -16.63
CA GLU A 111 1.89 -1.09 -15.56
C GLU A 111 2.70 -1.24 -14.26
N PRO A 112 3.09 -0.12 -13.59
CA PRO A 112 3.89 -0.20 -12.37
C PRO A 112 3.07 -0.62 -11.16
N LEU A 113 3.78 -1.13 -10.14
CA LEU A 113 3.22 -1.24 -8.80
C LEU A 113 3.02 0.16 -8.22
N CYS A 114 1.81 0.44 -7.74
CA CYS A 114 1.43 1.75 -7.23
C CYS A 114 1.16 1.72 -5.73
N ILE A 115 1.53 2.80 -5.03
CA ILE A 115 0.98 3.14 -3.71
C ILE A 115 -0.39 3.80 -3.93
N LEU A 116 -1.44 3.18 -3.40
CA LEU A 116 -2.83 3.57 -3.66
C LEU A 116 -3.54 4.16 -2.44
N ASP A 117 -3.10 3.79 -1.23
CA ASP A 117 -3.58 4.38 0.01
C ASP A 117 -2.57 4.06 1.12
N PHE A 118 -2.30 5.00 2.01
CA PHE A 118 -1.33 4.81 3.09
C PHE A 118 -1.71 5.63 4.31
N TYR A 119 -1.93 4.92 5.42
CA TYR A 119 -2.46 5.53 6.62
C TYR A 119 -1.87 4.91 7.88
N ILE A 120 -1.42 5.77 8.80
CA ILE A 120 -1.06 5.43 10.17
C ILE A 120 -1.96 6.27 11.08
N ALA A 121 -2.53 5.64 12.11
CA ALA A 121 -3.37 6.32 13.09
C ALA A 121 -2.67 7.57 13.65
N ASP A 122 -3.39 8.68 13.76
CA ASP A 122 -2.79 10.00 14.04
C ASP A 122 -1.98 10.03 15.33
N ASN A 123 -2.48 9.38 16.39
CA ASN A 123 -1.79 9.23 17.68
C ASN A 123 -0.58 8.28 17.65
N ARG A 124 -0.32 7.63 16.52
CA ARG A 124 0.81 6.71 16.30
C ARG A 124 1.77 7.22 15.20
N GLN A 125 1.48 8.35 14.54
CA GLN A 125 2.34 8.92 13.50
C GLN A 125 3.71 9.34 14.07
N ARG A 126 4.74 9.35 13.23
CA ARG A 126 6.14 9.74 13.57
C ARG A 126 6.88 8.84 14.58
N HIS A 127 6.39 7.62 14.82
CA HIS A 127 7.04 6.59 15.65
C HIS A 127 7.76 5.50 14.84
N GLY A 128 7.93 5.67 13.53
CA GLY A 128 8.59 4.69 12.66
C GLY A 128 7.69 3.60 12.07
N TYR A 129 6.42 3.48 12.49
CA TYR A 129 5.50 2.47 11.95
C TYR A 129 5.27 2.57 10.43
N GLY A 130 5.23 3.79 9.90
CA GLY A 130 5.11 3.99 8.46
C GLY A 130 6.30 3.42 7.68
N LEU A 131 7.52 3.63 8.20
CA LEU A 131 8.74 3.06 7.62
C LEU A 131 8.72 1.54 7.69
N GLN A 132 8.36 0.98 8.86
CA GLN A 132 8.28 -0.46 9.05
C GLN A 132 7.28 -1.13 8.09
N LEU A 133 6.09 -0.53 7.86
CA LEU A 133 5.12 -1.02 6.88
C LEU A 133 5.65 -0.93 5.45
N PHE A 134 6.27 0.19 5.10
CA PHE A 134 6.75 0.44 3.75
C PHE A 134 7.91 -0.50 3.39
N ASP A 135 8.91 -0.65 4.28
CA ASP A 135 10.04 -1.55 4.08
C ASP A 135 9.60 -3.02 3.94
N HIS A 136 8.63 -3.45 4.76
CA HIS A 136 8.07 -4.80 4.63
C HIS A 136 7.39 -5.00 3.26
N MET A 137 6.64 -3.99 2.77
CA MET A 137 6.04 -4.05 1.45
C MET A 137 7.10 -4.12 0.34
N LEU A 138 8.17 -3.32 0.42
CA LEU A 138 9.26 -3.33 -0.56
C LEU A 138 9.97 -4.69 -0.61
N GLN A 139 10.20 -5.32 0.54
CA GLN A 139 10.82 -6.64 0.65
C GLN A 139 9.91 -7.72 0.04
N ASP A 140 8.64 -7.73 0.41
CA ASP A 140 7.65 -8.68 -0.12
C ASP A 140 7.46 -8.53 -1.64
N LYS A 141 7.50 -7.30 -2.16
CA LYS A 141 7.36 -7.01 -3.60
C LYS A 141 8.65 -7.00 -4.40
N ASN A 142 9.80 -7.13 -3.73
CA ASN A 142 11.13 -7.07 -4.33
C ASN A 142 11.28 -5.88 -5.32
N VAL A 143 10.77 -4.71 -4.92
CA VAL A 143 10.72 -3.51 -5.77
C VAL A 143 11.48 -2.37 -5.12
N GLN A 144 12.07 -1.51 -5.94
CA GLN A 144 12.69 -0.28 -5.45
C GLN A 144 11.65 0.86 -5.42
N PRO A 145 11.65 1.73 -4.39
CA PRO A 145 10.72 2.86 -4.29
C PRO A 145 10.71 3.78 -5.52
N ALA A 146 11.86 3.94 -6.18
CA ALA A 146 12.00 4.78 -7.36
C ALA A 146 11.27 4.23 -8.60
N LEU A 147 11.02 2.90 -8.65
CA LEU A 147 10.34 2.20 -9.74
C LEU A 147 8.82 2.12 -9.54
N MET A 148 8.31 2.70 -8.46
CA MET A 148 6.89 2.71 -8.13
C MET A 148 6.23 4.02 -8.57
N ALA A 149 4.91 3.98 -8.76
CA ALA A 149 4.09 5.16 -8.92
C ALA A 149 3.25 5.43 -7.66
N TYR A 150 2.90 6.69 -7.42
CA TYR A 150 2.21 7.13 -6.21
C TYR A 150 0.94 7.87 -6.60
N ASP A 151 -0.24 7.36 -6.22
CA ASP A 151 -1.53 8.00 -6.52
C ASP A 151 -1.79 9.16 -5.56
N ARG A 152 -1.82 10.40 -6.07
CA ARG A 152 -2.11 11.63 -5.30
C ARG A 152 -1.38 11.70 -3.94
N PRO A 153 -0.03 11.58 -3.90
CA PRO A 153 0.68 11.52 -2.64
C PRO A 153 0.48 12.79 -1.81
N SER A 154 0.10 12.63 -0.54
CA SER A 154 -0.01 13.76 0.38
C SER A 154 1.35 14.42 0.64
N PRO A 155 1.40 15.69 1.09
CA PRO A 155 2.65 16.35 1.49
C PRO A 155 3.43 15.57 2.56
N LYS A 156 2.72 14.87 3.47
CA LYS A 156 3.32 13.97 4.47
C LYS A 156 4.02 12.79 3.81
N LEU A 157 3.39 12.17 2.81
CA LEU A 157 3.97 11.06 2.06
C LEU A 157 5.18 11.51 1.23
N LEU A 158 5.10 12.65 0.53
CA LEU A 158 6.23 13.20 -0.20
C LEU A 158 7.44 13.46 0.72
N SER A 159 7.20 14.03 1.90
CA SER A 159 8.25 14.26 2.91
C SER A 159 8.85 12.94 3.44
N PHE A 160 8.00 11.93 3.61
CA PHE A 160 8.42 10.58 4.02
C PHE A 160 9.32 9.93 2.97
N LEU A 161 8.92 9.97 1.69
CA LEU A 161 9.69 9.40 0.57
C LEU A 161 11.02 10.11 0.38
N ALA A 162 11.04 11.44 0.48
CA ALA A 162 12.26 12.23 0.43
C ALA A 162 13.23 11.86 1.56
N LYS A 163 12.74 11.74 2.80
CA LYS A 163 13.56 11.45 3.98
C LYS A 163 14.14 10.03 3.98
N HIS A 164 13.34 9.03 3.62
CA HIS A 164 13.69 7.63 3.83
C HIS A 164 14.26 6.95 2.58
N TYR A 165 13.90 7.44 1.39
CA TYR A 165 14.28 6.82 0.12
C TYR A 165 14.91 7.80 -0.88
N ASN A 166 15.22 9.03 -0.45
CA ASN A 166 15.83 10.08 -1.29
C ASN A 166 15.04 10.40 -2.58
N LEU A 167 13.72 10.19 -2.56
CA LEU A 167 12.84 10.50 -3.69
C LEU A 167 12.41 11.97 -3.64
N THR A 168 13.16 12.84 -4.29
CA THR A 168 12.90 14.30 -4.30
C THR A 168 12.57 14.86 -5.68
N GLN A 169 13.11 14.27 -6.75
CA GLN A 169 12.94 14.76 -8.12
C GLN A 169 11.75 14.05 -8.78
N SER A 170 10.56 14.63 -8.66
CA SER A 170 9.34 14.13 -9.33
C SER A 170 9.27 14.57 -10.78
N ILE A 171 8.81 13.68 -11.67
CA ILE A 171 8.55 14.02 -13.07
C ILE A 171 7.08 14.46 -13.21
N PRO A 172 6.80 15.68 -13.69
CA PRO A 172 5.43 16.17 -13.87
C PRO A 172 4.59 15.24 -14.75
N GLN A 173 3.42 14.85 -14.27
CA GLN A 173 2.46 14.01 -14.98
C GLN A 173 1.19 14.79 -15.30
N VAL A 174 0.44 14.35 -16.32
CA VAL A 174 -0.90 14.88 -16.66
C VAL A 174 -2.02 14.14 -15.95
N ASN A 175 -1.71 12.97 -15.38
CA ASN A 175 -2.61 12.21 -14.52
C ASN A 175 -2.36 12.60 -13.04
N ASN A 176 -3.09 11.97 -12.12
CA ASN A 176 -2.96 12.27 -10.69
C ASN A 176 -1.83 11.49 -9.99
N PHE A 177 -1.02 10.75 -10.75
CA PHE A 177 0.09 9.98 -10.22
C PHE A 177 1.37 10.80 -10.21
N VAL A 178 2.26 10.46 -9.27
CA VAL A 178 3.62 10.96 -9.19
C VAL A 178 4.57 9.80 -9.41
N VAL A 179 5.57 10.01 -10.27
CA VAL A 179 6.72 9.13 -10.44
C VAL A 179 7.99 9.96 -10.26
N PHE A 180 9.08 9.31 -9.88
CA PHE A 180 10.36 9.97 -9.62
C PHE A 180 11.36 9.66 -10.73
N GLU A 181 12.45 10.43 -10.78
CA GLU A 181 13.47 10.32 -11.82
C GLU A 181 14.01 8.91 -12.05
N GLY A 182 14.12 8.07 -11.01
CA GLY A 182 14.60 6.69 -11.12
C GLY A 182 13.61 5.72 -11.78
N PHE A 183 12.36 6.13 -12.03
CA PHE A 183 11.30 5.26 -12.55
C PHE A 183 11.61 4.66 -13.93
N PHE A 184 12.33 5.42 -14.77
CA PHE A 184 12.66 5.02 -16.14
C PHE A 184 14.06 4.39 -16.28
N PHE A 185 14.72 4.08 -15.16
CA PHE A 185 16.05 3.47 -15.13
C PHE A 185 15.97 2.12 -14.43
N ASP A 186 16.55 1.07 -15.03
CA ASP A 186 16.71 -0.24 -14.39
C ASP A 186 17.81 -0.16 -13.28
N LYS A 187 17.85 -1.16 -12.39
CA LYS A 187 18.94 -1.44 -11.44
C LYS A 187 20.35 -1.34 -12.06
N SER A 188 20.51 -1.55 -13.37
CA SER A 188 21.78 -1.37 -14.11
C SER A 188 22.10 0.09 -14.51
N GLY A 189 21.21 1.05 -14.25
CA GLY A 189 21.32 2.42 -14.74
C GLY A 189 20.95 2.58 -16.22
N SER A 190 20.56 1.50 -16.89
CA SER A 190 20.11 1.53 -18.28
C SER A 190 18.68 2.05 -18.37
N ARG A 191 18.41 2.90 -19.37
CA ARG A 191 17.07 3.39 -19.67
C ARG A 191 16.21 2.20 -20.11
N CYS A 192 15.21 1.84 -19.32
CA CYS A 192 14.35 0.71 -19.60
C CYS A 192 12.92 1.21 -19.82
N PRO A 193 12.22 0.78 -20.88
CA PRO A 193 10.77 0.91 -20.92
C PRO A 193 10.21 0.18 -19.68
N PRO A 194 9.30 0.78 -18.91
CA PRO A 194 8.63 0.07 -17.83
C PRO A 194 7.97 -1.19 -18.41
N LEU A 195 8.23 -2.33 -17.78
CA LEU A 195 7.84 -3.66 -18.27
C LEU A 195 6.39 -3.68 -18.77
N THR A 196 6.21 -3.81 -20.08
CA THR A 196 4.99 -4.34 -20.68
C THR A 196 5.05 -5.85 -20.55
N ASP A 197 4.02 -6.43 -19.94
CA ASP A 197 3.82 -7.86 -19.72
C ASP A 197 4.30 -8.72 -20.91
N GLN A 198 5.51 -9.27 -20.80
CA GLN A 198 5.90 -10.50 -21.46
C GLN A 198 6.33 -11.45 -20.34
N GLY A 199 5.47 -12.45 -20.10
CA GLY A 199 5.52 -13.30 -18.93
C GLY A 199 6.90 -13.88 -18.64
N MET A 200 7.39 -13.61 -17.44
CA MET A 200 8.41 -14.42 -16.78
C MET A 200 7.76 -15.36 -15.77
N TYR A 201 7.06 -16.37 -16.30
CA TYR A 201 7.11 -17.71 -15.71
C TYR A 201 8.24 -18.45 -16.43
N GLY A 202 9.48 -18.08 -16.09
CA GLY A 202 10.66 -18.86 -16.43
C GLY A 202 10.88 -19.87 -15.31
N TYR A 203 10.61 -21.13 -15.62
CA TYR A 203 10.94 -22.29 -14.79
C TYR A 203 12.39 -22.23 -14.27
N LEU A 204 12.55 -22.34 -12.95
CA LEU A 204 13.55 -23.17 -12.27
C LEU A 204 12.95 -23.70 -10.97
#